data_AF-A0A1E7FSM5-F1
#
_entry.id   AF-A0A1E7FSM5-F1
#
_cell.length_a   1.000
_cell.length_b   1.000
_cell.length_c   1.000
_cell.angle_alpha   90.00
_cell.angle_beta   90.00
_cell.angle_gamma   90.00
#
_symmetry.space_group_name_H-M   'P 1'
#
loop_
_entity.id
_entity.type
_entity.pdbx_description
1 polymer ?
#
loop_
_entity_poly.entity_id
_entity_poly.type
_entity_poly.pdbx_seq_one_letter_code
_entity_poly.pdbx_strand_id
1 'polypeptide(L)'
;MYLENLDLSLVTKQPTRDAELKFPCKLYRMLMETESKGLTHIVSWHKDGKCFRVHDQKAFVEEILPQYFKKSKYRSFQRQCNLYGFSR
;
A
#
# COMPACT_ATOMS: atom_id res chain seq x y z
N MET A 1 35.17 28.93 1.60
CA MET A 1 33.79 29.42 1.72
C MET A 1 32.84 28.37 1.16
N TYR A 2 32.38 27.49 2.06
CA TYR A 2 31.21 26.60 2.06
C TYR A 2 30.74 25.87 0.79
N LEU A 3 31.18 24.60 0.63
CA LEU A 3 30.39 23.52 0.01
C LEU A 3 30.58 22.15 0.69
N GLU A 4 31.06 22.08 1.93
CA GLU A 4 31.32 20.79 2.61
C GLU A 4 30.12 20.22 3.41
N ASN A 5 28.95 20.86 3.36
CA ASN A 5 27.77 20.44 4.13
C ASN A 5 26.53 20.14 3.28
N LEU A 6 26.70 19.86 1.98
CA LEU A 6 25.58 19.40 1.17
C LEU A 6 25.39 17.89 1.39
N ASP A 7 24.45 17.54 2.27
CA ASP A 7 24.00 16.17 2.43
C ASP A 7 23.46 15.65 1.08
N LEU A 8 24.29 14.87 0.38
CA LEU A 8 23.96 14.23 -0.91
C LEU A 8 22.78 13.25 -0.81
N SER A 9 22.33 12.89 0.41
CA SER A 9 21.10 12.11 0.60
C SER A 9 19.84 12.89 0.23
N LEU A 10 19.90 14.23 0.18
CA LEU A 10 18.80 15.09 -0.29
C LEU A 10 18.70 15.11 -1.83
N VAL A 11 19.79 14.83 -2.54
CA VAL A 11 19.84 14.84 -4.02
C VAL A 11 19.41 13.50 -4.63
N THR A 12 19.39 12.40 -3.85
CA THR A 12 19.28 11.04 -4.38
C THR A 12 18.19 10.17 -3.73
N LYS A 13 17.12 10.73 -3.16
CA LYS A 13 15.90 9.93 -2.94
C LYS A 13 15.24 9.60 -4.27
N GLN A 14 15.86 8.67 -5.02
CA GLN A 14 15.22 8.00 -6.13
C GLN A 14 13.89 7.44 -5.62
N PRO A 15 12.77 7.67 -6.34
CA PRO A 15 11.51 7.09 -5.97
C PRO A 15 11.72 5.57 -5.84
N THR A 16 11.45 5.01 -4.66
CA THR A 16 11.42 3.55 -4.46
C THR A 16 10.52 2.95 -5.54
N ARG A 17 10.81 1.76 -6.10
CA ARG A 17 9.97 1.11 -7.13
C ARG A 17 8.45 1.17 -6.86
N ASP A 18 8.06 1.16 -5.58
CA ASP A 18 6.65 1.29 -5.14
C ASP A 18 6.03 2.70 -5.26
N ALA A 19 6.82 3.76 -5.42
CA ALA A 19 6.33 5.12 -5.60
C ALA A 19 5.83 5.38 -7.02
N GLU A 20 6.29 4.60 -8.01
CA GLU A 20 5.89 4.69 -9.41
C GLU A 20 4.66 3.83 -9.75
N LEU A 21 4.34 2.83 -8.90
CA LEU A 21 3.19 1.96 -9.13
C LEU A 21 1.87 2.70 -8.90
N LYS A 22 0.98 2.63 -9.90
CA LYS A 22 -0.42 3.06 -9.78
C LYS A 22 -1.16 2.23 -8.72
N PHE A 23 -2.21 2.82 -8.14
CA PHE A 23 -2.98 2.20 -7.05
C PHE A 23 -3.41 0.74 -7.32
N PRO A 24 -3.97 0.37 -8.49
CA PRO A 24 -4.39 -1.02 -8.73
C PRO A 24 -3.25 -2.03 -8.67
N CYS A 25 -2.09 -1.70 -9.27
CA CYS A 25 -0.92 -2.58 -9.25
C CYS A 25 -0.41 -2.77 -7.81
N LYS A 26 -0.38 -1.68 -7.03
CA LYS A 26 0.03 -1.73 -5.63
C LYS A 26 -0.95 -2.50 -4.75
N LEU A 27 -2.26 -2.34 -4.98
CA LEU A 27 -3.32 -3.10 -4.30
C LEU A 27 -3.18 -4.60 -4.59
N TYR A 28 -3.01 -4.96 -5.87
CA TYR A 28 -2.83 -6.35 -6.28
C TYR A 28 -1.58 -6.96 -5.62
N ARG A 29 -0.44 -6.25 -5.69
CA ARG A 29 0.81 -6.67 -5.04
C ARG A 29 0.63 -6.88 -3.54
N MET A 30 -0.01 -5.92 -2.84
CA MET A 30 -0.29 -6.02 -1.42
C MET A 30 -1.06 -7.30 -1.10
N LEU A 31 -2.14 -7.59 -1.83
CA LEU A 31 -2.98 -8.76 -1.59
C LEU A 31 -2.24 -10.08 -1.83
N MET A 32 -1.42 -10.15 -2.89
CA MET A 32 -0.57 -11.32 -3.16
C MET A 32 0.48 -11.55 -2.06
N GLU A 33 1.15 -10.49 -1.61
CA GLU A 33 2.15 -10.60 -0.55
C GLU A 33 1.52 -10.95 0.80
N THR A 34 0.33 -10.43 1.12
CA THR A 34 -0.37 -10.80 2.37
C THR A 34 -0.78 -12.27 2.37
N GLU A 35 -1.19 -12.81 1.22
CA GLU A 35 -1.50 -14.23 1.09
C GLU A 35 -0.26 -15.10 1.29
N SER A 36 0.83 -14.77 0.58
CA SER A 36 2.13 -15.46 0.71
C SER A 36 2.69 -15.44 2.14
N LYS A 37 2.44 -14.37 2.89
CA LYS A 37 2.86 -14.20 4.30
C LYS A 37 1.91 -14.83 5.31
N GLY A 38 0.80 -15.45 4.89
CA GLY A 38 -0.19 -16.05 5.81
C GLY A 38 -1.06 -15.02 6.56
N LEU A 39 -1.13 -13.78 6.06
CA LEU A 39 -1.87 -12.66 6.67
C LEU A 39 -3.31 -12.55 6.14
N THR A 40 -3.86 -13.64 5.59
CA THR A 40 -5.21 -13.71 5.03
C THR A 40 -6.32 -13.45 6.05
N HIS A 41 -6.02 -13.61 7.34
CA HIS A 41 -6.91 -13.29 8.45
C HIS A 41 -7.07 -11.76 8.68
N ILE A 42 -6.19 -10.93 8.11
CA ILE A 42 -6.29 -9.46 8.15
C ILE A 42 -6.97 -8.95 6.88
N VAL A 43 -6.48 -9.38 5.72
CA VAL A 43 -7.03 -9.02 4.41
C VAL A 43 -6.78 -10.15 3.43
N SER A 44 -7.78 -10.47 2.59
CA SER A 44 -7.63 -11.54 1.59
C SER A 44 -8.41 -11.26 0.31
N TRP A 45 -7.96 -11.87 -0.79
CA TRP A 45 -8.83 -12.07 -1.95
C TRP A 45 -10.06 -12.89 -1.56
N HIS A 46 -11.16 -12.65 -2.26
CA HIS A 46 -12.27 -13.59 -2.33
C HIS A 46 -11.89 -14.77 -3.24
N LYS A 47 -12.55 -15.91 -3.05
CA LYS A 47 -12.21 -17.18 -3.74
C LYS A 47 -12.29 -17.07 -5.26
N ASP A 48 -13.10 -16.15 -5.79
CA ASP A 48 -13.26 -15.90 -7.22
C ASP A 48 -12.25 -14.89 -7.80
N GLY A 49 -11.42 -14.28 -6.96
CA GLY A 49 -10.43 -13.26 -7.34
C GLY A 49 -11.02 -11.92 -7.79
N LYS A 50 -12.34 -11.70 -7.66
CA LYS A 50 -13.02 -10.49 -8.17
C LYS A 50 -13.09 -9.36 -7.15
N CYS A 51 -13.10 -9.71 -5.87
CA CYS A 51 -13.10 -8.75 -4.78
C CYS A 51 -12.14 -9.19 -3.68
N PHE A 52 -11.85 -8.30 -2.76
CA PHE A 52 -11.07 -8.58 -1.56
C PHE A 52 -11.85 -8.15 -0.33
N ARG A 53 -11.50 -8.70 0.83
CA ARG A 53 -12.12 -8.36 2.11
C ARG A 53 -11.04 -7.99 3.11
N VAL A 54 -11.27 -6.90 3.83
CA VAL A 54 -10.56 -6.56 5.07
C VAL A 54 -11.35 -7.19 6.22
N HIS A 55 -10.75 -8.13 6.93
CA HIS A 55 -11.37 -8.88 8.03
C HIS A 55 -11.09 -8.22 9.38
N ASP A 56 -9.85 -7.76 9.59
CA ASP A 56 -9.45 -6.95 10.73
C ASP A 56 -8.99 -5.58 10.23
N GLN A 57 -9.87 -4.58 10.37
CA GLN A 57 -9.58 -3.23 9.92
C GLN A 57 -8.47 -2.56 10.75
N LYS A 58 -8.34 -2.90 12.05
CA LYS A 58 -7.34 -2.29 12.93
C LYS A 58 -5.96 -2.79 12.53
N ALA A 59 -5.78 -4.12 12.50
CA ALA A 59 -4.53 -4.75 12.06
C ALA A 59 -4.17 -4.34 10.62
N PHE A 60 -5.17 -4.22 9.73
CA PHE A 60 -4.93 -3.73 8.37
C PHE A 60 -4.32 -2.32 8.34
N VAL A 61 -4.83 -1.40 9.16
CA VAL A 61 -4.36 0.00 9.19
C VAL A 61 -3.02 0.13 9.90
N GLU A 62 -2.78 -0.64 10.95
CA GLU A 62 -1.56 -0.56 11.76
C GLU A 62 -0.39 -1.32 11.12
N GLU A 63 -0.65 -2.48 10.52
CA GLU A 63 0.40 -3.39 10.06
C GLU A 63 0.57 -3.40 8.53
N ILE A 64 -0.52 -3.46 7.77
CA ILE A 64 -0.45 -3.68 6.31
C ILE A 64 -0.35 -2.36 5.56
N LEU A 65 -1.31 -1.46 5.77
CA LEU A 65 -1.46 -0.23 5.00
C LEU A 65 -0.19 0.65 4.95
N PRO A 66 0.56 0.83 6.05
CA PRO A 66 1.77 1.66 6.06
C PRO A 66 2.91 1.10 5.19
N GLN A 67 2.96 -0.21 4.98
CA GLN A 67 4.01 -0.87 4.18
C GLN A 67 3.85 -0.56 2.68
N TYR A 68 2.60 -0.47 2.19
CA TYR A 68 2.33 -0.29 0.77
C TYR A 68 1.94 1.16 0.43
N PHE A 69 1.05 1.77 1.22
CA PHE A 69 0.48 3.09 0.94
C PHE A 69 1.00 4.16 1.91
N LYS A 70 2.25 4.59 1.70
CA LYS A 70 2.93 5.63 2.51
C LYS A 70 2.02 6.85 2.75
N LYS A 71 1.85 7.24 4.02
CA LYS A 71 1.00 8.37 4.48
C LYS A 71 -0.50 8.23 4.17
N SER A 72 -1.00 7.05 3.76
CA SER A 72 -2.44 6.84 3.58
C SER A 72 -3.13 6.48 4.89
N LYS A 73 -4.26 7.15 5.14
CA LYS A 73 -5.24 6.73 6.14
C LYS A 73 -6.23 5.76 5.49
N TYR A 74 -6.95 4.99 6.29
CA TYR A 74 -7.99 4.08 5.79
C TYR A 74 -9.00 4.77 4.85
N ARG A 75 -9.44 5.98 5.21
CA ARG A 75 -10.33 6.80 4.36
C ARG A 75 -9.73 7.11 2.97
N SER A 76 -8.43 7.38 2.91
CA SER A 76 -7.74 7.63 1.65
C SER A 76 -7.68 6.36 0.80
N PHE A 77 -7.39 5.21 1.43
CA PHE A 77 -7.42 3.91 0.78
C PHE A 77 -8.82 3.59 0.23
N GLN A 78 -9.87 3.76 1.02
CA GLN A 78 -11.25 3.57 0.57
C GLN A 78 -11.62 4.49 -0.61
N ARG A 79 -11.16 5.74 -0.61
CA ARG A 79 -11.41 6.65 -1.73
C ARG A 79 -10.73 6.19 -3.00
N GLN A 80 -9.51 5.67 -2.91
CA GLN A 80 -8.85 5.04 -4.04
C GLN A 80 -9.63 3.80 -4.51
N CYS A 81 -10.07 2.92 -3.63
CA CYS A 81 -10.95 1.79 -3.98
C CYS A 81 -12.16 2.25 -4.78
N ASN A 82 -12.89 3.25 -4.28
CA ASN A 82 -14.09 3.79 -4.94
C ASN A 82 -13.77 4.37 -6.33
N LEU A 83 -12.65 5.09 -6.49
CA LEU A 83 -12.25 5.66 -7.78
C LEU A 83 -11.94 4.58 -8.82
N TYR A 84 -11.48 3.41 -8.39
CA TYR A 84 -11.17 2.27 -9.27
C TYR A 84 -12.32 1.25 -9.34
N GLY A 85 -13.53 1.61 -8.88
CA GLY A 85 -14.72 0.78 -9.04
C GLY A 85 -14.87 -0.34 -8.00
N PHE A 86 -14.03 -0.39 -6.98
CA PHE A 86 -14.26 -1.23 -5.81
C PHE A 86 -15.26 -0.50 -4.90
N SER A 87 -16.53 -0.91 -4.93
CA SER A 87 -17.52 -0.48 -3.93
C SER A 87 -17.75 -1.58 -2.89
N ARG A 88 -18.29 -1.17 -1.75
CA ARG A 88 -18.80 -2.09 -0.73
C ARG A 88 -20.12 -2.71 -1.15
#